data_AF-A0A174W5R7-F1
#
_entry.id   AF-A0A174W5R7-F1
#
_cell.length_a   1.000
_cell.length_b   1.000
_cell.length_c   1.000
_cell.angle_alpha   90.00
_cell.angle_beta   90.00
_cell.angle_gamma   90.00
#
_symmetry.space_group_name_H-M   'P 1'
#
loop_
_entity.id
_entity.type
_entity.pdbx_description
1 polymer ?
#
loop_
_entity_poly.entity_id
_entity_poly.type
_entity_poly.pdbx_seq_one_letter_code
_entity_poly.pdbx_strand_id
1 'polypeptide(L)'
;MDIKGTRTEQNLWNAFSGESMARNKYLFFADKARQEGYAEVAELFERMAQNEGVHGKLMYQRLCGIGSTADNLQEAMTGEYGEWTKLYPGYAQTAREEGLDEIAVLFEQISQIEKDHEFRFMSALAGLKRNHPAKESEPMSQEQVVTVDGYRCVFCGAVFDHRPDVCGVCEAIGAFEPTTYRKKVSR
;
A
#
# COMPACT_ATOMS: atom_id res chain seq x y z
N MET A 1 -8.80 12.48 26.83
CA MET A 1 -8.72 13.93 26.51
C MET A 1 -9.09 14.08 25.05
N ASP A 2 -9.98 15.00 24.73
CA ASP A 2 -10.29 15.32 23.34
C ASP A 2 -9.20 16.25 22.79
N ILE A 3 -8.49 15.82 21.76
CA ILE A 3 -7.43 16.60 21.10
C ILE A 3 -7.90 17.22 19.79
N LYS A 4 -9.14 16.96 19.37
CA LYS A 4 -9.65 17.32 18.06
C LYS A 4 -9.68 18.85 17.86
N GLY A 5 -9.16 19.31 16.72
CA GLY A 5 -9.05 20.72 16.36
C GLY A 5 -7.93 21.48 17.08
N THR A 6 -7.15 20.82 17.95
CA THR A 6 -6.05 21.48 18.67
C THR A 6 -4.79 21.53 17.81
N ARG A 7 -3.89 22.48 18.13
CA ARG A 7 -2.53 22.46 17.55
C ARG A 7 -1.75 21.19 17.92
N THR A 8 -2.09 20.55 19.04
CA THR A 8 -1.47 19.28 19.46
C THR A 8 -1.85 18.14 18.52
N GLU A 9 -3.10 18.05 18.07
CA GLU A 9 -3.52 17.07 17.06
C GLU A 9 -2.76 17.29 15.74
N GLN A 10 -2.64 18.54 15.26
CA GLN A 10 -1.85 18.83 14.07
C GLN A 10 -0.38 18.43 14.25
N ASN A 11 0.21 18.72 15.40
CA ASN A 11 1.58 18.34 15.71
C ASN A 11 1.75 16.81 15.72
N LEU A 12 0.76 16.07 16.23
CA LEU A 12 0.78 14.60 16.22
C LEU A 12 0.69 14.05 14.79
N TRP A 13 -0.17 14.60 13.93
CA TRP A 13 -0.23 14.20 12.50
C TRP A 13 1.08 14.49 11.77
N ASN A 14 1.67 15.66 12.02
CA ASN A 14 2.97 16.04 11.44
C ASN A 14 4.08 15.10 11.93
N ALA A 15 4.10 14.78 13.22
CA ALA A 15 5.07 13.84 13.80
C ALA A 15 4.88 12.43 13.22
N PHE A 16 3.66 11.92 13.17
CA PHE A 16 3.37 10.62 12.57
C PHE A 16 3.82 10.54 11.11
N SER A 17 3.56 11.58 10.33
CA SER A 17 4.02 11.67 8.93
C SER A 17 5.56 11.70 8.86
N GLY A 18 6.20 12.47 9.75
CA GLY A 18 7.66 12.55 9.87
C GLY A 18 8.31 11.20 10.16
N GLU A 19 7.80 10.48 11.15
CA GLU A 19 8.32 9.15 11.55
C GLU A 19 8.09 8.10 10.45
N SER A 20 6.93 8.12 9.78
CA SER A 20 6.64 7.26 8.63
C SER A 20 7.60 7.49 7.46
N MET A 21 7.91 8.76 7.15
CA MET A 21 8.92 9.10 6.14
C MET A 21 10.34 8.70 6.57
N ALA A 22 10.70 8.89 7.85
CA ALA A 22 12.01 8.51 8.37
C ALA A 22 12.24 7.00 8.27
N ARG A 23 11.27 6.20 8.71
CA ARG A 23 11.27 4.74 8.58
C ARG A 23 11.54 4.29 7.15
N ASN A 24 10.78 4.79 6.18
CA ASN A 24 10.95 4.39 4.78
C ASN A 24 12.32 4.78 4.23
N LYS A 25 12.77 6.02 4.46
CA LYS A 25 14.11 6.47 4.04
C LYS A 25 15.22 5.59 4.60
N TYR A 26 15.16 5.26 5.89
CA TYR A 26 16.19 4.43 6.52
C TYR A 26 16.24 3.02 5.93
N LEU A 27 15.10 2.42 5.57
CA LEU A 27 15.10 1.14 4.86
C LEU A 27 15.75 1.26 3.47
N PHE A 28 15.48 2.33 2.72
CA PHE A 28 16.14 2.58 1.44
C PHE A 28 17.66 2.76 1.60
N PHE A 29 18.07 3.47 2.65
CA PHE A 29 19.49 3.69 2.94
C PHE A 29 20.19 2.41 3.41
N ALA A 30 19.48 1.54 4.14
CA ALA A 30 20.00 0.23 4.51
C ALA A 30 20.29 -0.63 3.28
N ASP A 31 19.36 -0.68 2.32
CA ASP A 31 19.57 -1.41 1.07
C ASP A 31 20.76 -0.86 0.28
N LYS A 32 20.89 0.47 0.21
CA LYS A 32 22.04 1.12 -0.44
C LYS A 32 23.36 0.78 0.27
N ALA A 33 23.40 0.88 1.60
CA ALA A 33 24.58 0.52 2.40
C ALA A 33 24.96 -0.96 2.20
N ARG A 34 23.98 -1.86 2.08
CA ARG A 34 24.22 -3.29 1.80
C ARG A 34 24.83 -3.50 0.41
N GLN A 35 24.33 -2.81 -0.62
CA GLN A 35 24.89 -2.86 -1.97
C GLN A 35 26.34 -2.36 -2.03
N GLU A 36 26.71 -1.43 -1.15
CA GLU A 36 28.07 -0.86 -1.05
C GLU A 36 29.00 -1.66 -0.12
N GLY A 37 28.51 -2.74 0.50
CA GLY A 37 29.31 -3.59 1.39
C GLY A 37 29.42 -3.09 2.83
N TYR A 38 28.66 -2.08 3.23
CA TYR A 38 28.64 -1.52 4.59
C TYR A 38 27.59 -2.22 5.47
N ALA A 39 27.83 -3.50 5.80
CA ALA A 39 26.86 -4.33 6.53
C ALA A 39 26.44 -3.72 7.89
N GLU A 40 27.38 -3.22 8.68
CA GLU A 40 27.08 -2.62 10.00
C GLU A 40 26.24 -1.33 9.88
N VAL A 41 26.45 -0.55 8.82
CA VAL A 41 25.66 0.67 8.55
C VAL A 41 24.25 0.30 8.11
N ALA A 42 24.10 -0.75 7.29
CA ALA A 42 22.79 -1.25 6.91
C ALA A 42 21.99 -1.72 8.14
N GLU A 43 22.60 -2.51 9.02
CA GLU A 43 21.97 -2.95 10.28
C GLU A 43 21.60 -1.78 11.19
N LEU A 44 22.46 -0.75 11.27
CA LEU A 44 22.15 0.47 12.00
C LEU A 44 20.89 1.15 11.46
N PHE A 45 20.81 1.36 10.16
CA PHE A 45 19.63 1.96 9.52
C PHE A 45 18.36 1.15 9.74
N GLU A 46 18.42 -0.18 9.59
CA GLU A 46 17.28 -1.06 9.83
C GLU A 46 16.77 -0.98 11.26
N ARG A 47 17.69 -0.98 12.24
CA ARG A 47 17.34 -0.83 13.65
C ARG A 47 16.72 0.53 13.93
N MET A 48 17.22 1.61 13.33
CA MET A 48 16.60 2.93 13.47
C MET A 48 15.23 2.97 12.80
N ALA A 49 15.04 2.35 11.63
CA ALA A 49 13.74 2.25 10.98
C ALA A 49 12.70 1.53 11.85
N GLN A 50 13.11 0.50 12.60
CA GLN A 50 12.26 -0.16 13.59
C GLN A 50 11.86 0.80 14.72
N ASN A 51 12.81 1.60 15.24
CA ASN A 51 12.53 2.60 16.27
C ASN A 51 11.52 3.65 15.77
N GLU A 52 11.70 4.19 14.56
CA GLU A 52 10.75 5.18 14.01
C GLU A 52 9.37 4.57 13.78
N GLY A 53 9.30 3.28 13.45
CA GLY A 53 8.03 2.53 13.44
C GLY A 53 7.34 2.51 14.81
N VAL A 54 8.09 2.36 15.90
CA VAL A 54 7.55 2.43 17.27
C VAL A 54 7.13 3.85 17.62
N HIS A 55 7.92 4.88 17.25
CA HIS A 55 7.53 6.28 17.44
C HIS A 55 6.22 6.59 16.70
N GLY A 56 6.13 6.27 15.42
CA GLY A 56 4.91 6.44 14.64
C GLY A 56 3.70 5.74 15.27
N LYS A 57 3.87 4.52 15.79
CA LYS A 57 2.82 3.80 16.52
C LYS A 57 2.32 4.56 17.75
N LEU A 58 3.22 5.16 18.54
CA LEU A 58 2.84 5.94 19.73
C LEU A 58 1.96 7.15 19.36
N MET A 59 2.27 7.82 18.26
CA MET A 59 1.50 8.96 17.75
C MET A 59 0.15 8.49 17.19
N TYR A 60 0.14 7.44 16.37
CA TYR A 60 -1.08 6.88 15.78
C TYR A 60 -2.07 6.39 16.83
N GLN A 61 -1.60 5.73 17.89
CA GLN A 61 -2.46 5.29 18.99
C GLN A 61 -3.17 6.45 19.71
N ARG A 62 -2.57 7.65 19.72
CA ARG A 62 -3.16 8.86 20.34
C ARG A 62 -4.13 9.58 19.39
N LEU A 63 -3.92 9.46 18.08
CA LEU A 63 -4.74 10.07 17.04
C LEU A 63 -5.98 9.23 16.71
N CYS A 64 -5.76 7.97 16.34
CA CYS A 64 -6.79 7.07 15.80
C CYS A 64 -7.06 5.88 16.72
N GLY A 65 -6.06 5.43 17.47
CA GLY A 65 -6.10 4.14 18.15
C GLY A 65 -5.73 2.98 17.22
N ILE A 66 -5.72 1.76 17.75
CA ILE A 66 -5.57 0.53 16.95
C ILE A 66 -6.71 -0.38 17.35
N GLY A 67 -7.61 -0.66 16.41
CA GLY A 67 -8.83 -1.44 16.64
C GLY A 67 -8.61 -2.94 16.54
N SER A 68 -9.72 -3.69 16.45
CA SER A 68 -9.65 -5.11 16.12
C SER A 68 -9.11 -5.32 14.71
N THR A 69 -8.68 -6.54 14.36
CA THR A 69 -8.26 -6.85 12.99
C THR A 69 -9.34 -6.52 11.96
N ALA A 70 -10.62 -6.74 12.29
CA ALA A 70 -11.73 -6.40 11.40
C ALA A 70 -11.87 -4.89 11.20
N ASP A 71 -11.73 -4.09 12.27
CA ASP A 71 -11.79 -2.62 12.19
C ASP A 71 -10.62 -2.06 11.37
N ASN A 72 -9.40 -2.57 11.62
CA ASN A 72 -8.20 -2.13 10.91
C ASN A 72 -8.25 -2.51 9.42
N LEU A 73 -8.83 -3.67 9.06
CA LEU A 73 -9.07 -4.05 7.66
C LEU A 73 -10.07 -3.10 6.98
N GLN A 74 -11.13 -2.71 7.69
CA GLN A 74 -12.12 -1.78 7.16
C GLN A 74 -11.55 -0.37 6.96
N GLU A 75 -10.71 0.08 7.89
CA GLU A 75 -9.96 1.34 7.77
C GLU A 75 -9.02 1.29 6.55
N ALA A 76 -8.22 0.23 6.41
CA ALA A 76 -7.32 0.05 5.27
C ALA A 76 -8.09 0.08 3.94
N MET A 77 -9.17 -0.69 3.80
CA MET A 77 -10.02 -0.68 2.59
C MET A 77 -10.52 0.74 2.23
N THR A 78 -10.92 1.52 3.24
CA THR A 78 -11.42 2.88 3.02
C THR A 78 -10.31 3.80 2.53
N GLY A 79 -9.10 3.65 3.06
CA GLY A 79 -7.90 4.34 2.59
C GLY A 79 -7.59 4.01 1.14
N GLU A 80 -7.42 2.72 0.83
CA GLU A 80 -7.14 2.22 -0.53
C GLU A 80 -8.19 2.72 -1.54
N TYR A 81 -9.48 2.62 -1.20
CA TYR A 81 -10.58 3.12 -2.03
C TYR A 81 -10.44 4.62 -2.34
N GLY A 82 -10.15 5.43 -1.32
CA GLY A 82 -9.92 6.86 -1.50
C GLY A 82 -8.73 7.16 -2.42
N GLU A 83 -7.67 6.35 -2.29
CA GLU A 83 -6.45 6.48 -3.09
C GLU A 83 -6.70 6.18 -4.57
N TRP A 84 -7.22 5.00 -4.90
CA TRP A 84 -7.37 4.62 -6.31
C TRP A 84 -8.56 5.29 -7.02
N THR A 85 -9.61 5.71 -6.30
CA THR A 85 -10.77 6.35 -6.95
C THR A 85 -10.63 7.85 -7.14
N LYS A 86 -9.85 8.52 -6.29
CA LYS A 86 -9.80 9.99 -6.26
C LYS A 86 -8.38 10.53 -6.20
N LEU A 87 -7.58 10.08 -5.24
CA LEU A 87 -6.29 10.70 -4.94
C LEU A 87 -5.31 10.58 -6.11
N TYR A 88 -4.94 9.35 -6.46
CA TYR A 88 -3.96 9.10 -7.52
C TYR A 88 -4.46 9.50 -8.91
N PRO A 89 -5.74 9.28 -9.30
CA PRO A 89 -6.26 9.84 -10.54
C PRO A 89 -6.16 11.37 -10.61
N GLY A 90 -6.46 12.07 -9.51
CA GLY A 90 -6.32 13.52 -9.43
C GLY A 90 -4.86 13.97 -9.55
N TYR A 91 -3.94 13.27 -8.87
CA TYR A 91 -2.50 13.57 -8.96
C TYR A 91 -1.93 13.30 -10.35
N ALA A 92 -2.34 12.21 -11.00
CA ALA A 92 -1.97 11.93 -12.38
C ALA A 92 -2.46 13.04 -13.32
N GLN A 93 -3.70 13.50 -13.17
CA GLN A 93 -4.25 14.61 -13.96
C GLN A 93 -3.42 15.88 -13.77
N THR A 94 -3.15 16.30 -12.54
CA THR A 94 -2.31 17.47 -12.25
C THR A 94 -0.92 17.33 -12.87
N ALA A 95 -0.28 16.17 -12.74
CA ALA A 95 1.02 15.92 -13.35
C ALA A 95 0.98 16.05 -14.89
N ARG A 96 -0.09 15.59 -15.56
CA ARG A 96 -0.26 15.78 -17.02
C ARG A 96 -0.47 17.25 -17.38
N GLU A 97 -1.27 17.98 -16.61
CA GLU A 97 -1.51 19.42 -16.81
C GLU A 97 -0.21 20.24 -16.69
N GLU A 98 0.72 19.78 -15.86
CA GLU A 98 2.05 20.38 -15.65
C GLU A 98 3.13 19.86 -16.62
N GLY A 99 2.80 18.91 -17.51
CA GLY A 99 3.75 18.32 -18.47
C GLY A 99 4.72 17.30 -17.86
N LEU A 100 4.42 16.73 -16.70
CA LEU A 100 5.18 15.72 -15.98
C LEU A 100 4.65 14.30 -16.25
N ASP A 101 4.66 13.90 -17.52
CA ASP A 101 4.00 12.66 -17.98
C ASP A 101 4.52 11.39 -17.30
N GLU A 102 5.83 11.30 -17.01
CA GLU A 102 6.41 10.13 -16.33
C GLU A 102 5.84 9.96 -14.91
N ILE A 103 5.64 11.08 -14.20
CA ILE A 103 5.06 11.08 -12.85
C ILE A 103 3.57 10.77 -12.93
N ALA A 104 2.87 11.25 -13.96
CA ALA A 104 1.47 10.91 -14.17
C ALA A 104 1.28 9.40 -14.37
N VAL A 105 2.12 8.78 -15.21
CA VAL A 105 2.10 7.33 -15.45
C VAL A 105 2.40 6.57 -14.16
N LEU A 106 3.35 7.03 -13.34
CA LEU A 106 3.62 6.45 -12.03
C LEU A 106 2.38 6.47 -11.13
N PHE A 107 1.67 7.61 -11.01
CA PHE A 107 0.45 7.68 -10.22
C PHE A 107 -0.67 6.78 -10.75
N GLU A 108 -0.82 6.66 -12.07
CA GLU A 108 -1.79 5.74 -12.70
C GLU A 108 -1.47 4.27 -12.39
N GLN A 109 -0.18 3.91 -12.42
CA GLN A 109 0.27 2.56 -12.07
C GLN A 109 0.01 2.25 -10.59
N ILE A 110 0.35 3.18 -9.69
CA ILE A 110 0.08 3.04 -8.25
C ILE A 110 -1.44 2.93 -8.00
N SER A 111 -2.26 3.75 -8.66
CA SER A 111 -3.74 3.65 -8.59
C SER A 111 -4.27 2.25 -8.92
N GLN A 112 -3.70 1.55 -9.92
CA GLN A 112 -4.12 0.18 -10.23
C GLN A 112 -3.72 -0.81 -9.13
N ILE A 113 -2.60 -0.57 -8.44
CA ILE A 113 -2.10 -1.41 -7.35
C ILE A 113 -3.00 -1.26 -6.12
N GLU A 114 -3.35 -0.02 -5.72
CA GLU A 114 -4.19 0.23 -4.55
C GLU A 114 -5.60 -0.37 -4.72
N LYS A 115 -6.09 -0.47 -5.96
CA LYS A 115 -7.32 -1.20 -6.26
C LYS A 115 -7.22 -2.70 -5.95
N ASP A 116 -6.07 -3.33 -6.20
CA ASP A 116 -5.83 -4.71 -5.78
C ASP A 116 -5.67 -4.83 -4.25
N HIS A 117 -5.05 -3.85 -3.60
CA HIS A 117 -4.96 -3.80 -2.15
C HIS A 117 -6.34 -3.75 -1.47
N GLU A 118 -7.23 -2.86 -1.91
CA GLU A 118 -8.62 -2.81 -1.42
C GLU A 118 -9.28 -4.19 -1.56
N PHE A 119 -9.15 -4.81 -2.74
CA PHE A 119 -9.72 -6.13 -3.01
C PHE A 119 -9.19 -7.22 -2.06
N ARG A 120 -7.90 -7.19 -1.74
CA ARG A 120 -7.27 -8.16 -0.83
C ARG A 120 -7.72 -7.95 0.61
N PHE A 121 -7.81 -6.71 1.08
CA PHE A 121 -8.34 -6.42 2.42
C PHE A 121 -9.82 -6.81 2.54
N MET A 122 -10.63 -6.55 1.52
CA MET A 122 -12.02 -7.00 1.46
C MET A 122 -12.12 -8.53 1.56
N SER A 123 -11.29 -9.24 0.81
CA SER A 123 -11.24 -10.70 0.82
C SER A 123 -10.80 -11.25 2.18
N ALA A 124 -9.80 -10.64 2.82
CA ALA A 124 -9.36 -10.99 4.16
C ALA A 124 -10.48 -10.78 5.20
N LEU A 125 -11.18 -9.65 5.14
CA LEU A 125 -12.31 -9.33 6.04
C LEU A 125 -13.47 -10.32 5.86
N ALA A 126 -13.80 -10.67 4.62
CA ALA A 126 -14.80 -11.71 4.34
C ALA A 126 -14.37 -13.09 4.88
N GLY A 127 -13.07 -13.40 4.80
CA GLY A 127 -12.49 -14.61 5.40
C GLY A 127 -12.64 -14.65 6.92
N LEU A 128 -12.41 -13.53 7.61
CA LEU A 128 -12.64 -13.43 9.06
C LEU A 128 -14.11 -13.68 9.43
N LYS A 129 -15.05 -13.16 8.63
CA LYS A 129 -16.49 -13.39 8.83
C LYS A 129 -16.88 -14.84 8.54
N ARG A 130 -16.24 -15.56 7.62
CA ARG A 130 -16.54 -16.99 7.38
C ARG A 130 -16.19 -17.89 8.58
N ASN A 131 -15.29 -17.46 9.46
CA ASN A 131 -15.00 -18.14 10.73
C ASN A 131 -16.02 -17.80 11.86
N HIS A 132 -17.08 -17.03 11.56
CA HIS A 132 -18.25 -16.77 12.41
C HIS A 132 -19.53 -16.71 11.55
N PRO A 133 -20.43 -17.71 11.60
CA PRO A 133 -21.43 -17.85 10.53
C PRO A 133 -22.47 -16.72 10.58
N ALA A 134 -22.57 -15.93 9.51
CA ALA A 134 -23.86 -15.46 8.99
C ALA A 134 -23.78 -14.83 7.57
N LYS A 135 -24.73 -15.34 6.76
CA LYS A 135 -25.44 -14.85 5.56
C LYS A 135 -24.68 -14.22 4.38
N GLU A 136 -24.80 -14.96 3.27
CA GLU A 136 -24.49 -14.58 1.89
C GLU A 136 -25.15 -13.26 1.50
N SER A 137 -24.41 -12.45 0.73
CA SER A 137 -24.93 -11.27 0.04
C SER A 137 -24.72 -11.42 -1.46
N GLU A 138 -25.66 -10.84 -2.21
CA GLU A 138 -25.94 -11.06 -3.63
C GLU A 138 -24.84 -10.57 -4.59
N PRO A 139 -24.76 -11.14 -5.81
CA PRO A 139 -23.71 -10.81 -6.77
C PRO A 139 -23.94 -9.45 -7.44
N MET A 140 -22.88 -8.61 -7.46
CA MET A 140 -22.85 -7.38 -8.26
C MET A 140 -22.30 -7.63 -9.68
N SER A 141 -23.08 -7.14 -10.67
CA SER A 141 -22.82 -6.85 -12.09
C SER A 141 -21.77 -7.67 -12.88
N GLN A 142 -22.25 -8.28 -13.98
CA GLN A 142 -21.49 -9.04 -14.96
C GLN A 142 -20.63 -8.15 -15.88
N GLU A 143 -19.42 -7.83 -15.46
CA GLU A 143 -18.30 -7.77 -16.41
C GLU A 143 -17.72 -9.19 -16.53
N GLN A 144 -17.38 -9.65 -17.74
CA GLN A 144 -16.66 -10.92 -17.93
C GLN A 144 -15.23 -10.77 -17.42
N VAL A 145 -15.11 -10.83 -16.10
CA VAL A 145 -13.86 -10.83 -15.35
C VAL A 145 -13.50 -12.28 -15.09
N VAL A 146 -12.38 -12.72 -15.65
CA VAL A 146 -11.82 -14.05 -15.39
C VAL A 146 -10.72 -13.94 -14.36
N THR A 147 -10.60 -14.97 -13.53
CA THR A 147 -9.41 -15.17 -12.69
C THR A 147 -8.39 -15.95 -13.52
N VAL A 148 -7.18 -15.42 -13.62
CA VAL A 148 -6.05 -16.06 -14.33
C VAL A 148 -4.85 -16.16 -13.41
N ASP A 149 -3.97 -17.11 -13.72
CA ASP A 149 -2.65 -17.21 -13.10
C ASP A 149 -1.75 -16.06 -13.57
N GLY A 150 -0.87 -15.59 -12.69
CA GLY A 150 0.09 -14.54 -12.99
C GLY A 150 1.20 -14.45 -11.95
N TYR A 151 1.95 -13.36 -12.01
CA TYR A 151 3.08 -13.10 -11.11
C TYR A 151 2.93 -11.73 -10.44
N ARG A 152 3.20 -11.67 -9.14
CA ARG A 152 3.13 -10.44 -8.34
C ARG A 152 4.52 -10.02 -7.90
N CYS A 153 4.87 -8.76 -8.10
CA CYS A 153 6.08 -8.18 -7.51
C CYS A 153 5.93 -8.18 -5.99
N VAL A 154 6.88 -8.80 -5.27
CA VAL A 154 6.82 -8.89 -3.80
C VAL A 154 7.07 -7.55 -3.11
N PHE A 155 7.62 -6.56 -3.83
CA PHE A 155 7.98 -5.25 -3.28
C PHE A 155 6.87 -4.22 -3.41
N CYS A 156 6.25 -4.10 -4.60
CA CYS A 156 5.22 -3.09 -4.87
C CYS A 156 3.83 -3.66 -5.17
N GLY A 157 3.67 -4.98 -5.24
CA GLY A 157 2.35 -5.59 -5.48
C GLY A 157 1.89 -5.60 -6.94
N ALA A 158 2.60 -4.95 -7.87
CA ALA A 158 2.27 -4.98 -9.30
C ALA A 158 2.12 -6.41 -9.84
N VAL A 159 1.11 -6.64 -10.68
CA VAL A 159 0.78 -7.98 -11.23
C VAL A 159 1.02 -8.03 -12.74
N PHE A 160 1.55 -9.17 -13.21
CA PHE A 160 1.95 -9.41 -14.59
C PHE A 160 1.44 -10.77 -15.10
N ASP A 161 1.09 -10.85 -16.39
CA ASP A 161 0.72 -12.12 -17.06
C ASP A 161 1.88 -13.12 -17.10
N HIS A 162 3.11 -12.63 -17.27
CA HIS A 162 4.33 -13.42 -17.32
C HIS A 162 5.32 -12.87 -16.31
N ARG A 163 6.15 -13.75 -15.73
CA ARG A 163 7.19 -13.34 -14.79
C ARG A 163 8.21 -12.46 -15.51
N PRO A 164 8.36 -11.17 -15.18
CA PRO A 164 9.41 -10.35 -15.74
C PRO A 164 10.71 -10.53 -14.94
N ASP A 165 11.84 -10.12 -15.53
CA ASP A 165 13.13 -10.06 -14.83
C ASP A 165 13.23 -8.80 -13.95
N VAL A 166 12.62 -7.70 -14.39
CA VAL A 166 12.59 -6.40 -13.69
C VAL A 166 11.15 -5.92 -13.60
N CYS A 167 10.74 -5.46 -12.42
CA CYS A 167 9.41 -4.90 -12.22
C CYS A 167 9.28 -3.57 -12.96
N GLY A 168 8.34 -3.46 -13.90
CA GLY A 168 8.10 -2.22 -14.67
C GLY A 168 7.49 -1.06 -13.89
N VAL A 169 7.26 -1.22 -12.58
CA VAL A 169 6.71 -0.18 -11.69
C VAL A 169 7.75 0.30 -10.68
N CYS A 170 8.34 -0.62 -9.90
CA CYS A 170 9.29 -0.28 -8.83
C CYS A 170 10.74 -0.67 -9.14
N GLU A 171 11.02 -1.12 -10.37
CA GLU A 171 12.36 -1.47 -10.88
C GLU A 171 13.10 -2.59 -10.12
N ALA A 172 12.40 -3.29 -9.22
CA ALA A 172 13.00 -4.40 -8.47
C ALA A 172 13.30 -5.61 -9.37
N ILE A 173 14.45 -6.25 -9.15
CA ILE A 173 14.95 -7.35 -9.97
C ILE A 173 14.58 -8.71 -9.35
N GLY A 174 13.99 -9.61 -10.15
CA GLY A 174 13.89 -11.05 -9.89
C GLY A 174 12.91 -11.52 -8.80
N ALA A 175 12.29 -10.61 -8.04
CA ALA A 175 11.47 -10.95 -6.88
C ALA A 175 9.96 -10.94 -7.18
N PHE A 176 9.47 -12.09 -7.66
CA PHE A 176 8.06 -12.29 -8.03
C PHE A 176 7.52 -13.58 -7.43
N GLU A 177 6.29 -13.54 -6.91
CA GLU A 177 5.56 -14.71 -6.42
C GLU A 177 4.42 -15.11 -7.38
N PRO A 178 4.12 -16.40 -7.56
CA PRO A 178 2.91 -16.83 -8.25
C PRO A 178 1.67 -16.28 -7.56
N THR A 179 0.73 -15.75 -8.33
CA THR A 179 -0.54 -15.23 -7.82
C THR A 179 -1.68 -15.55 -8.79
N THR A 180 -2.91 -15.30 -8.36
CA THR A 180 -4.04 -15.21 -9.27
C THR A 180 -4.58 -13.79 -9.24
N TYR A 181 -5.03 -13.29 -10.37
CA TYR A 181 -5.60 -11.95 -10.45
C TYR A 181 -6.75 -11.88 -11.46
N ARG A 182 -7.56 -10.83 -11.33
CA ARG A 182 -8.75 -10.63 -12.14
C ARG A 182 -8.43 -9.76 -13.35
N LYS A 183 -8.65 -10.28 -14.56
CA LYS A 183 -8.47 -9.55 -15.82
C LYS A 183 -9.80 -9.44 -16.56
N LYS A 184 -10.07 -8.26 -17.13
CA LYS A 184 -11.19 -8.09 -18.07
C LYS A 184 -10.83 -8.77 -19.39
N VAL A 185 -11.72 -9.61 -19.91
CA VAL A 185 -11.55 -10.20 -21.24
C VAL A 185 -12.30 -9.32 -22.23
N SER A 186 -11.58 -8.66 -23.14
CA SER A 186 -12.17 -8.12 -24.35
C SER A 186 -12.57 -9.27 -25.27
N ARG A 187 -13.82 -9.27 -25.76
CA ARG A 187 -14.23 -10.16 -26.84
C ARG A 187 -13.47 -9.86 -28.12
#